data_AF-A0A7S6S9T4-F1
#
_entry.id   AF-A0A7S6S9T4-F1
#
_cell.length_a   1.000
_cell.length_b   1.000
_cell.length_c   1.000
_cell.angle_alpha   90.00
_cell.angle_beta   90.00
_cell.angle_gamma   90.00
#
_symmetry.space_group_name_H-M   'P 1'
#
loop_
_entity.id
_entity.type
_entity.pdbx_description
1 polymer ?
#
loop_
_entity_poly.entity_id
_entity_poly.type
_entity_poly.pdbx_seq_one_letter_code
_entity_poly.pdbx_strand_id
1 'polypeptide(L)'
;MKKIVLLLIAAAIVYATFFTEKARLDREVDRLCAIDGGIRVYETVTLPADKFDKKYGQINFYKPTQKIEDTLGPEYIYQWDIHDYVEGHPVINGAQEIAMRRDHIKIIRKSDMKLLGEFVKYHRAGGDLPGPWMPSSHHCPNQLEASSILVIHRIFIKSAEENGK
;
A
#
# COMPACT_ATOMS: atom_id res chain seq x y z
N MET A 1 -36.67 16.74 29.68
CA MET A 1 -36.12 15.36 29.78
C MET A 1 -36.41 14.51 28.53
N LYS A 2 -37.66 14.31 28.09
CA LYS A 2 -37.96 13.52 26.86
C LYS A 2 -37.17 13.94 25.60
N LYS A 3 -37.04 15.24 25.34
CA LYS A 3 -36.27 15.77 24.18
C LYS A 3 -34.77 15.48 24.29
N ILE A 4 -34.21 15.52 25.50
CA ILE A 4 -32.79 15.21 25.75
C ILE A 4 -32.54 13.71 25.53
N VAL A 5 -33.44 12.85 26.04
CA VAL A 5 -33.36 11.40 25.83
C VAL A 5 -33.44 11.05 24.34
N LEU A 6 -34.35 11.69 23.59
CA LEU A 6 -34.45 11.51 22.14
C LEU A 6 -33.17 11.93 21.40
N LEU A 7 -32.56 13.07 21.77
CA LEU A 7 -31.30 13.52 21.18
C LEU A 7 -30.15 12.56 21.48
N LEU A 8 -30.08 12.02 22.71
CA LEU A 8 -29.06 11.04 23.09
C LEU A 8 -29.21 9.72 22.31
N ILE A 9 -30.44 9.25 22.12
CA ILE A 9 -30.71 8.03 21.33
C ILE A 9 -30.31 8.26 19.86
N ALA A 10 -30.66 9.41 19.28
CA ALA A 10 -30.28 9.74 17.91
C ALA A 10 -28.75 9.80 17.75
N ALA A 11 -28.04 10.43 18.69
CA ALA A 11 -26.58 10.48 18.70
C ALA A 11 -25.95 9.08 18.82
N ALA A 12 -26.51 8.20 19.66
CA ALA A 12 -26.03 6.83 19.82
C ALA A 12 -26.20 5.99 18.55
N ILE A 13 -27.33 6.13 17.83
CA ILE A 13 -27.56 5.45 16.56
C ILE A 13 -26.55 5.90 15.51
N VAL A 14 -26.36 7.21 15.37
CA VAL A 14 -25.37 7.80 14.44
C VAL A 14 -23.96 7.28 14.77
N TYR A 15 -23.58 7.28 16.04
CA TYR A 15 -22.29 6.74 16.47
C TYR A 15 -22.15 5.25 16.11
N ALA A 16 -23.16 4.44 16.40
CA ALA A 16 -23.12 3.01 16.08
C ALA A 16 -22.94 2.74 14.58
N THR A 17 -23.60 3.49 13.69
CA THR A 17 -23.51 3.23 12.24
C THR A 17 -22.13 3.55 11.67
N PHE A 18 -21.50 4.67 12.06
CA PHE A 18 -20.17 5.05 11.54
C PHE A 18 -19.08 4.08 11.99
N PHE A 19 -19.03 3.76 13.28
CA PHE A 19 -17.98 2.90 13.81
C PHE A 19 -18.15 1.42 13.40
N THR A 20 -19.38 0.97 13.13
CA THR A 20 -19.63 -0.41 12.70
C THR A 20 -19.08 -0.67 11.30
N GLU A 21 -19.32 0.24 10.35
CA GLU A 21 -18.82 0.08 8.98
C GLU A 21 -17.30 0.21 8.90
N LYS A 22 -16.72 1.18 9.61
CA LYS A 22 -15.27 1.30 9.75
C LYS A 22 -14.63 0.01 10.28
N ALA A 23 -15.14 -0.52 11.38
CA ALA A 23 -14.62 -1.75 11.98
C ALA A 23 -14.85 -2.98 11.08
N ARG A 24 -15.94 -3.00 10.31
CA ARG A 24 -16.21 -4.05 9.31
C ARG A 24 -15.15 -4.05 8.22
N LEU A 25 -14.81 -2.87 7.67
CA LEU A 25 -13.79 -2.77 6.64
C LEU A 25 -12.37 -3.00 7.19
N ASP A 26 -12.08 -2.65 8.44
CA ASP A 26 -10.80 -2.98 9.06
C ASP A 26 -10.59 -4.51 9.11
N ARG A 27 -11.62 -5.26 9.53
CA ARG A 27 -11.58 -6.73 9.48
C ARG A 27 -11.46 -7.27 8.07
N GLU A 28 -12.06 -6.62 7.08
CA GLU A 28 -11.97 -7.03 5.68
C GLU A 28 -10.57 -6.78 5.10
N VAL A 29 -9.93 -5.65 5.44
CA VAL A 29 -8.52 -5.39 5.14
C VAL A 29 -7.64 -6.49 5.72
N ASP A 30 -7.84 -6.87 6.99
CA ASP A 30 -7.07 -7.93 7.63
C ASP A 30 -7.31 -9.30 6.98
N ARG A 31 -8.58 -9.61 6.65
CA ARG A 31 -8.96 -10.86 5.98
C ARG A 31 -8.29 -11.01 4.62
N LEU A 32 -8.36 -9.97 3.78
CA LEU A 32 -7.75 -9.99 2.45
C LEU A 32 -6.22 -10.02 2.55
N CYS A 33 -5.65 -9.25 3.47
CA CYS A 33 -4.22 -9.26 3.70
C CYS A 33 -3.69 -10.64 4.16
N ALA A 34 -4.47 -11.40 4.95
CA ALA A 34 -4.10 -12.76 5.33
C ALA A 34 -4.12 -13.73 4.14
N ILE A 35 -4.88 -13.44 3.07
CA ILE A 35 -4.94 -14.25 1.86
C ILE A 35 -3.73 -13.94 0.97
N ASP A 36 -3.54 -12.67 0.63
CA ASP A 36 -2.55 -12.28 -0.37
C ASP A 36 -1.83 -10.94 -0.07
N GLY A 37 -1.86 -10.43 1.16
CA GLY A 37 -1.13 -9.23 1.54
C GLY A 37 0.38 -9.45 1.64
N GLY A 38 1.14 -8.35 1.47
CA GLY A 38 2.58 -8.33 1.66
C GLY A 38 3.39 -8.56 0.40
N ILE A 39 4.66 -8.92 0.60
CA ILE A 39 5.66 -9.07 -0.48
C ILE A 39 5.84 -10.54 -0.83
N ARG A 40 5.79 -10.87 -2.11
CA ARG A 40 6.26 -12.14 -2.66
C ARG A 40 7.40 -11.88 -3.63
N VAL A 41 8.50 -12.61 -3.46
CA VAL A 41 9.62 -12.61 -4.40
C VAL A 41 9.70 -14.00 -5.01
N TYR A 42 9.60 -14.05 -6.33
CA TYR A 42 9.68 -15.28 -7.11
C TYR A 42 11.09 -15.50 -7.63
N GLU A 43 11.77 -14.42 -8.02
CA GLU A 43 13.13 -14.44 -8.53
C GLU A 43 13.88 -13.19 -8.08
N THR A 44 15.10 -13.39 -7.58
CA THR A 44 16.02 -12.30 -7.23
C THR A 44 16.97 -12.02 -8.39
N VAL A 45 17.38 -10.77 -8.53
CA VAL A 45 18.31 -10.32 -9.57
C VAL A 45 19.58 -9.80 -8.93
N THR A 46 20.69 -10.46 -9.22
CA THR A 46 22.01 -9.96 -8.84
C THR A 46 22.44 -8.85 -9.78
N LEU A 47 22.67 -7.66 -9.23
CA LEU A 47 23.12 -6.48 -9.97
C LEU A 47 24.54 -6.07 -9.53
N PRO A 48 25.33 -5.48 -10.44
CA PRO A 48 26.66 -4.99 -10.09
C PRO A 48 26.58 -3.83 -9.10
N ALA A 49 27.67 -3.64 -8.34
CA ALA A 49 27.75 -2.67 -7.25
C ALA A 49 27.45 -1.21 -7.65
N ASP A 50 27.72 -0.86 -8.91
CA ASP A 50 27.49 0.48 -9.47
C ASP A 50 26.00 0.81 -9.68
N LYS A 51 25.10 -0.19 -9.61
CA LYS A 51 23.65 -0.01 -9.66
C LYS A 51 23.03 0.36 -8.32
N PHE A 52 23.83 0.41 -7.25
CA PHE A 52 23.37 0.77 -5.92
C PHE A 52 23.94 2.12 -5.48
N ASP A 53 23.15 2.91 -4.77
CA ASP A 53 23.62 4.13 -4.17
C ASP A 53 24.53 3.84 -2.97
N LYS A 54 25.61 4.60 -2.83
CA LYS A 54 26.62 4.37 -1.77
C LYS A 54 26.12 4.69 -0.36
N LYS A 55 25.03 5.47 -0.23
CA LYS A 55 24.58 6.02 1.05
C LYS A 55 23.56 5.14 1.75
N TYR A 56 22.66 4.54 0.98
CA TYR A 56 21.50 3.79 1.46
C TYR A 56 21.42 2.38 0.88
N GLY A 57 22.25 2.03 -0.10
CA GLY A 57 22.27 0.70 -0.71
C GLY A 57 21.00 0.38 -1.51
N GLN A 58 20.27 1.40 -1.96
CA GLN A 58 19.10 1.29 -2.81
C GLN A 58 19.52 1.28 -4.27
N ILE A 59 18.67 0.75 -5.14
CA ILE A 59 18.92 0.84 -6.58
C ILE A 59 18.88 2.29 -7.05
N ASN A 60 19.89 2.72 -7.82
CA ASN A 60 20.04 4.11 -8.24
C ASN A 60 19.28 4.47 -9.52
N PHE A 61 18.62 3.50 -10.14
CA PHE A 61 17.84 3.67 -11.35
C PHE A 61 16.33 3.64 -11.11
N TYR A 62 15.88 3.51 -9.84
CA TYR A 62 14.48 3.70 -9.48
C TYR A 62 14.11 5.18 -9.55
N LYS A 63 13.17 5.52 -10.43
CA LYS A 63 12.73 6.90 -10.67
C LYS A 63 11.22 7.01 -10.52
N PRO A 64 10.69 7.23 -9.31
CA PRO A 64 9.24 7.22 -9.04
C PRO A 64 8.47 8.37 -9.71
N THR A 65 9.16 9.40 -10.20
CA THR A 65 8.57 10.56 -10.87
C THR A 65 8.39 10.38 -12.38
N GLN A 66 8.91 9.29 -12.95
CA GLN A 66 8.74 8.98 -14.37
C GLN A 66 7.40 8.29 -14.63
N LYS A 67 7.07 8.05 -15.91
CA LYS A 67 5.95 7.18 -16.25
C LYS A 67 6.13 5.83 -15.56
N ILE A 68 5.03 5.20 -15.18
CA ILE A 68 5.01 3.94 -14.43
C ILE A 68 5.88 2.89 -15.13
N GLU A 69 5.80 2.82 -16.46
CA GLU A 69 6.52 1.86 -17.30
C GLU A 69 8.05 2.08 -17.35
N ASP A 70 8.51 3.29 -17.03
CA ASP A 70 9.93 3.70 -17.08
C ASP A 70 10.56 3.79 -15.69
N THR A 71 9.79 3.54 -14.62
CA THR A 71 10.19 3.74 -13.23
C THR A 71 11.40 2.88 -12.81
N LEU A 72 11.62 1.73 -13.47
CA LEU A 72 12.77 0.83 -13.22
C LEU A 72 13.70 0.71 -14.44
N GLY A 73 13.74 1.76 -15.27
CA GLY A 73 14.63 1.83 -16.43
C GLY A 73 14.19 0.90 -17.57
N PRO A 74 15.09 0.63 -18.53
CA PRO A 74 14.72 -0.08 -19.76
C PRO A 74 14.50 -1.58 -19.54
N GLU A 75 15.08 -2.19 -18.51
CA GLU A 75 15.12 -3.66 -18.35
C GLU A 75 13.93 -4.25 -17.59
N TYR A 76 13.23 -3.43 -16.80
CA TYR A 76 12.15 -3.88 -15.92
C TYR A 76 10.89 -3.04 -16.11
N ILE A 77 9.74 -3.67 -15.93
CA ILE A 77 8.43 -3.02 -15.88
C ILE A 77 8.05 -2.92 -14.41
N TYR A 78 7.70 -1.71 -13.99
CA TYR A 78 6.99 -1.47 -12.75
C TYR A 78 5.52 -1.29 -13.11
N GLN A 79 4.65 -2.19 -12.67
CA GLN A 79 3.21 -2.08 -12.89
C GLN A 79 2.51 -1.85 -11.55
N TRP A 80 1.60 -0.87 -11.49
CA TRP A 80 0.81 -0.58 -10.31
C TRP A 80 -0.68 -0.61 -10.67
N ASP A 81 -1.34 -1.67 -10.22
CA ASP A 81 -2.78 -1.87 -10.36
C ASP A 81 -3.47 -1.41 -9.07
N ILE A 82 -4.41 -0.48 -9.18
CA ILE A 82 -5.25 -0.03 -8.07
C ILE A 82 -6.65 -0.60 -8.26
N HIS A 83 -7.19 -1.22 -7.21
CA HIS A 83 -8.57 -1.70 -7.19
C HIS A 83 -9.31 -1.13 -5.98
N ASP A 84 -10.31 -0.30 -6.24
CA ASP A 84 -11.18 0.26 -5.22
C ASP A 84 -12.34 -0.72 -4.92
N TYR A 85 -12.40 -1.22 -3.68
CA TYR A 85 -13.54 -2.01 -3.18
C TYR A 85 -14.68 -1.09 -2.73
N VAL A 86 -14.31 0.06 -2.19
CA VAL A 86 -15.22 1.14 -1.81
C VAL A 86 -14.58 2.43 -2.28
N GLU A 87 -15.17 3.04 -3.31
CA GLU A 87 -14.74 4.33 -3.82
C GLU A 87 -15.04 5.44 -2.80
N GLY A 88 -14.08 6.34 -2.63
CA GLY A 88 -14.22 7.49 -1.74
C GLY A 88 -12.93 8.28 -1.68
N HIS A 89 -13.03 9.55 -1.29
CA HIS A 89 -11.89 10.44 -1.13
C HIS A 89 -12.00 11.21 0.20
N PRO A 90 -11.81 10.55 1.36
CA PRO A 90 -12.10 11.12 2.68
C PRO A 90 -11.32 12.41 3.00
N VAL A 91 -10.18 12.63 2.34
CA VAL A 91 -9.39 13.86 2.46
C VAL A 91 -10.09 15.08 1.85
N ILE A 92 -10.89 14.87 0.79
CA ILE A 92 -11.61 15.92 0.06
C ILE A 92 -13.04 16.05 0.59
N ASN A 93 -13.74 14.93 0.77
CA ASN A 93 -15.17 14.95 1.10
C ASN A 93 -15.45 14.89 2.61
N GLY A 94 -14.41 14.71 3.44
CA GLY A 94 -14.49 14.69 4.89
C GLY A 94 -14.30 13.30 5.50
N ALA A 95 -13.86 13.26 6.75
CA ALA A 95 -13.45 12.04 7.45
C ALA A 95 -14.56 11.00 7.63
N GLN A 96 -15.82 11.41 7.50
CA GLN A 96 -16.98 10.52 7.54
C GLN A 96 -17.15 9.67 6.28
N GLU A 97 -16.61 10.10 5.15
CA GLU A 97 -16.56 9.26 3.97
C GLU A 97 -15.58 8.10 4.21
N ILE A 98 -15.90 6.94 3.66
CA ILE A 98 -15.09 5.74 3.82
C ILE A 98 -14.62 5.27 2.45
N ALA A 99 -13.35 4.90 2.36
CA ALA A 99 -12.76 4.34 1.15
C ALA A 99 -11.95 3.10 1.52
N MET A 100 -11.93 2.11 0.63
CA MET A 100 -11.11 0.91 0.78
C MET A 100 -10.57 0.49 -0.57
N ARG A 101 -9.25 0.29 -0.65
CA ARG A 101 -8.60 -0.10 -1.90
C ARG A 101 -7.45 -1.08 -1.70
N ARG A 102 -7.10 -1.75 -2.80
CA ARG A 102 -5.94 -2.63 -2.96
C ARG A 102 -4.96 -2.00 -3.93
N ASP A 103 -3.73 -1.81 -3.48
CA ASP A 103 -2.60 -1.47 -4.32
C ASP A 103 -1.82 -2.76 -4.63
N HIS A 104 -1.69 -3.13 -5.90
CA HIS A 104 -0.95 -4.29 -6.35
C HIS A 104 0.17 -3.87 -7.28
N ILE A 105 1.39 -4.04 -6.82
CA ILE A 105 2.60 -3.67 -7.55
C ILE A 105 3.27 -4.94 -8.03
N LYS A 106 3.66 -4.98 -9.30
CA LYS A 106 4.35 -6.10 -9.93
C LYS A 106 5.63 -5.59 -10.58
N ILE A 107 6.72 -6.34 -10.39
CA ILE A 107 7.99 -6.08 -11.04
C ILE A 107 8.26 -7.21 -12.03
N ILE A 108 8.33 -6.86 -13.32
CA ILE A 108 8.45 -7.83 -14.41
C ILE A 108 9.75 -7.55 -15.17
N ARG A 109 10.52 -8.59 -15.51
CA ARG A 109 11.70 -8.46 -16.38
C ARG A 109 11.27 -8.44 -17.84
N LYS A 110 11.74 -7.46 -18.62
CA LYS A 110 11.30 -7.30 -20.03
C LYS A 110 11.85 -8.37 -20.98
N SER A 111 13.02 -8.95 -20.69
CA SER A 111 13.67 -9.90 -21.59
C SER A 111 12.90 -11.21 -21.77
N ASP A 112 12.20 -11.66 -20.72
CA ASP A 112 11.47 -12.93 -20.69
C ASP A 112 10.04 -12.79 -20.15
N MET A 113 9.59 -11.57 -19.85
CA MET A 113 8.29 -11.24 -19.28
C MET A 113 7.99 -11.98 -17.96
N LYS A 114 9.03 -12.40 -17.22
CA LYS A 114 8.84 -13.07 -15.93
C LYS A 114 8.52 -12.09 -14.81
N LEU A 115 7.56 -12.47 -13.98
CA LEU A 115 7.25 -11.79 -12.72
C LEU A 115 8.34 -12.09 -11.68
N LEU A 116 9.13 -11.09 -11.32
CA LEU A 116 10.22 -11.23 -10.34
C LEU A 116 9.71 -11.16 -8.91
N GLY A 117 8.71 -10.31 -8.69
CA GLY A 117 8.04 -10.20 -7.40
C GLY A 117 6.88 -9.23 -7.46
N GLU A 118 6.11 -9.24 -6.39
CA GLU A 118 4.92 -8.42 -6.24
C GLU A 118 4.71 -7.99 -4.80
N PHE A 119 3.97 -6.90 -4.66
CA PHE A 119 3.57 -6.35 -3.39
C PHE A 119 2.09 -6.03 -3.43
N VAL A 120 1.36 -6.54 -2.45
CA VAL A 120 -0.06 -6.27 -2.30
C VAL A 120 -0.28 -5.55 -0.98
N LYS A 121 -0.94 -4.41 -1.05
CA LYS A 121 -1.33 -3.61 0.11
C LYS A 121 -2.83 -3.38 0.07
N TYR A 122 -3.45 -3.64 1.20
CA TYR A 122 -4.83 -3.26 1.47
C TYR A 122 -4.83 -2.07 2.41
N HIS A 123 -5.73 -1.13 2.18
CA HIS A 123 -6.00 -0.11 3.18
C HIS A 123 -7.39 0.45 3.09
N ARG A 124 -7.83 0.96 4.25
CA ARG A 124 -9.07 1.70 4.45
C ARG A 124 -8.73 3.09 4.94
N ALA A 125 -9.46 4.09 4.47
CA ALA A 125 -9.36 5.48 4.89
C ALA A 125 -10.75 6.01 5.29
N GLY A 126 -10.79 6.87 6.31
CA GLY A 126 -12.03 7.48 6.81
C GLY A 126 -12.98 6.51 7.50
N GLY A 127 -14.28 6.80 7.41
CA GLY A 127 -15.33 6.17 8.22
C GLY A 127 -15.39 6.70 9.66
N ASP A 128 -14.87 7.90 9.89
CA ASP A 128 -14.87 8.56 11.19
C ASP A 128 -16.17 9.34 11.41
N LEU A 129 -16.30 10.02 12.54
CA LEU A 129 -17.36 11.00 12.69
C LEU A 129 -17.14 12.17 11.69
N PRO A 130 -18.17 12.98 11.37
CA PRO A 130 -17.99 14.18 10.55
C PRO A 130 -17.25 15.29 11.30
N GLY A 131 -16.21 15.88 10.68
CA GLY A 131 -15.55 17.07 11.20
C GLY A 131 -14.18 17.36 10.57
N PRO A 132 -13.46 18.40 11.06
CA PRO A 132 -12.28 18.95 10.40
C PRO A 132 -10.97 18.20 10.75
N TRP A 133 -11.05 16.92 11.13
CA TRP A 133 -9.88 16.12 11.44
C TRP A 133 -9.39 15.33 10.23
N MET A 134 -8.11 14.96 10.28
CA MET A 134 -7.52 14.04 9.32
C MET A 134 -8.25 12.70 9.40
N PRO A 135 -8.71 12.13 8.26
CA PRO A 135 -9.32 10.82 8.24
C PRO A 135 -8.34 9.77 8.79
N SER A 136 -8.84 8.88 9.64
CA SER A 136 -8.08 7.74 10.11
C SER A 136 -7.80 6.77 8.97
N SER A 137 -6.78 5.94 9.12
CA SER A 137 -6.43 4.92 8.12
C SER A 137 -6.04 3.61 8.79
N HIS A 138 -6.29 2.50 8.12
CA HIS A 138 -5.83 1.16 8.52
C HIS A 138 -5.23 0.50 7.29
N HIS A 139 -4.04 -0.07 7.44
CA HIS A 139 -3.25 -0.60 6.34
C HIS A 139 -2.74 -1.98 6.70
N CYS A 140 -2.70 -2.85 5.70
CA CYS A 140 -2.00 -4.11 5.78
C CYS A 140 -1.20 -4.34 4.49
N PRO A 141 0.09 -4.70 4.56
CA PRO A 141 0.88 -4.94 5.78
C PRO A 141 1.10 -3.67 6.61
N ASN A 142 1.60 -3.82 7.85
CA ASN A 142 1.76 -2.72 8.81
C ASN A 142 2.61 -1.56 8.24
N GLN A 143 2.51 -0.37 8.82
CA GLN A 143 3.01 0.87 8.20
C GLN A 143 4.52 0.85 7.83
N LEU A 144 5.33 0.08 8.56
CA LEU A 144 6.76 -0.12 8.26
C LEU A 144 7.00 -1.02 7.03
N GLU A 145 6.10 -1.97 6.78
CA GLU A 145 6.13 -2.91 5.67
C GLU A 145 5.30 -2.44 4.46
N ALA A 146 4.52 -1.36 4.62
CA ALA A 146 3.60 -0.83 3.61
C ALA A 146 4.28 -0.08 2.45
N SER A 147 5.61 -0.05 2.41
CA SER A 147 6.38 0.66 1.38
C SER A 147 6.64 -0.21 0.16
N SER A 148 6.21 0.27 -1.00
CA SER A 148 6.48 -0.38 -2.29
C SER A 148 7.97 -0.51 -2.59
N ILE A 149 8.83 0.31 -2.01
CA ILE A 149 10.29 0.22 -2.19
C ILE A 149 10.84 -1.11 -1.66
N LEU A 150 10.17 -1.73 -0.69
CA LEU A 150 10.63 -2.98 -0.09
C LEU A 150 10.61 -4.15 -1.08
N VAL A 151 9.66 -4.20 -2.03
CA VAL A 151 9.67 -5.27 -3.06
C VAL A 151 10.88 -5.13 -3.96
N ILE A 152 11.24 -3.90 -4.32
CA ILE A 152 12.41 -3.58 -5.14
C ILE A 152 13.69 -4.02 -4.40
N HIS A 153 13.83 -3.67 -3.12
CA HIS A 153 14.99 -4.07 -2.32
C HIS A 153 15.14 -5.58 -2.14
N ARG A 154 14.03 -6.32 -2.08
CA ARG A 154 14.09 -7.79 -1.96
C ARG A 154 14.35 -8.50 -3.29
N ILE A 155 13.96 -7.89 -4.41
CA ILE A 155 14.24 -8.43 -5.75
C ILE A 155 15.70 -8.17 -6.16
N PHE A 156 16.19 -6.94 -6.01
CA PHE A 156 17.51 -6.55 -6.50
C PHE A 156 18.58 -6.68 -5.42
N ILE A 157 19.50 -7.64 -5.60
CA ILE A 157 20.56 -7.95 -4.64
C ILE A 157 21.90 -7.49 -5.21
N LYS A 158 22.72 -6.83 -4.39
CA LYS A 158 24.09 -6.44 -4.77
C LYS A 158 24.95 -7.69 -4.95
N SER A 159 25.67 -7.80 -6.08
CA SER A 159 26.72 -8.80 -6.24
C SER A 159 27.73 -8.69 -5.10
N ALA A 160 28.04 -9.79 -4.42
CA ALA A 160 29.15 -9.80 -3.49
C ALA A 160 30.39 -9.37 -4.28
N GLU A 161 31.07 -8.32 -3.83
CA GLU A 161 32.41 -8.03 -4.32
C GLU A 161 33.22 -9.30 -4.02
N GLU A 162 33.62 -10.04 -5.06
CA GLU A 162 34.68 -11.03 -4.91
C GLU A 162 35.85 -10.25 -4.31
N ASN A 163 36.06 -10.43 -3.00
CA ASN A 163 37.24 -9.98 -2.31
C ASN A 163 38.40 -10.73 -2.98
N GLY A 164 38.93 -10.17 -4.05
CA GLY A 164 40.17 -10.56 -4.67
C GLY A 164 41.25 -10.49 -3.60
N LYS A 165 41.61 -11.67 -3.11
CA LYS A 165 42.87 -11.92 -2.43
C LYS A 165 43.90 -12.33 -3.47
#